data_AF-A0A8H8QUC7-F1
#
_entry.id   AF-A0A8H8QUC7-F1
#
_cell.length_a   1.000
_cell.length_b   1.000
_cell.length_c   1.000
_cell.angle_alpha   90.00
_cell.angle_beta   90.00
_cell.angle_gamma   90.00
#
_symmetry.space_group_name_H-M   'P 1'
#
loop_
_entity.id
_entity.type
_entity.pdbx_description
1 polymer ?
#
loop_
_entity_poly.entity_id
_entity_poly.type
_entity_poly.pdbx_seq_one_letter_code
_entity_poly.pdbx_strand_id
1 'polypeptide(L)'
;MMFRFSLLFSLLAHCLNAQNIINGQIFTPGIAIVDAPQPNTPLGGDTLQVALDVSSDGQLQLPPYPANPVSAINNITIYLSSYTTGKNFTISNGTAGAGNASLGAIMQQEPGSTVKHVNWVWPDCLVGDGDPTGSNSSRGVYNISIRQNFRLNGTDQYTIFDLPIHVTNNIPKEGIRPSCDALDNPLIDEEALVASANNFTRIAGTAIQTGGTGEGLGKPKPDAQPKDGLGGAGAVDWRTGIYCAWLAVFVFMLTL
;
A
#
# COMPACT_ATOMS: atom_id res chain seq x y z
N MET A 1 33.53 34.30 -4.80
CA MET A 1 32.05 34.39 -4.68
C MET A 1 31.37 33.36 -5.60
N MET A 2 31.88 32.12 -5.67
CA MET A 2 31.31 31.01 -6.48
C MET A 2 31.28 29.68 -5.72
N PHE A 3 31.52 29.70 -4.40
CA PHE A 3 31.60 28.49 -3.56
C PHE A 3 30.43 28.32 -2.60
N ARG A 4 29.40 29.17 -2.70
CA ARG A 4 28.20 29.13 -1.83
C ARG A 4 26.93 28.66 -2.53
N PHE A 5 26.96 28.44 -3.84
CA PHE A 5 25.78 28.03 -4.61
C PHE A 5 25.67 26.52 -4.86
N SER A 6 26.73 25.74 -4.62
CA SER A 6 26.72 24.29 -4.84
C SER A 6 26.11 23.48 -3.69
N LEU A 7 25.83 24.07 -2.54
CA LEU A 7 25.28 23.36 -1.38
C LEU A 7 23.73 23.42 -1.27
N LEU A 8 23.06 24.15 -2.16
CA LEU A 8 21.59 24.30 -2.11
C LEU A 8 20.82 23.28 -2.98
N PHE A 9 21.50 22.45 -3.77
CA PHE A 9 20.84 21.49 -4.67
C PHE A 9 20.68 20.08 -4.10
N SER A 10 21.18 19.80 -2.89
CA SER A 10 21.17 18.46 -2.28
C SER A 10 20.17 18.28 -1.13
N LEU A 11 19.27 19.24 -0.87
CA LEU A 11 18.39 19.21 0.31
C LEU A 11 16.87 19.17 0.04
N LEU A 12 16.42 19.03 -1.20
CA LEU A 12 14.98 19.05 -1.53
C LEU A 12 14.56 17.99 -2.56
N ALA A 13 15.17 16.80 -2.50
CA ALA A 13 14.62 15.60 -3.11
C ALA A 13 14.03 14.69 -2.03
N HIS A 14 13.11 15.21 -1.23
CA HIS A 14 12.10 14.34 -0.67
C HIS A 14 11.24 13.93 -1.85
N CYS A 15 11.54 12.77 -2.45
CA CYS A 15 10.70 12.17 -3.47
C CYS A 15 9.31 12.01 -2.85
N LEU A 16 8.41 12.95 -3.11
CA LEU A 16 6.99 12.72 -2.99
C LEU A 16 6.70 11.55 -3.93
N ASN A 17 6.59 10.35 -3.38
CA ASN A 17 6.11 9.20 -4.12
C ASN A 17 4.63 9.48 -4.44
N ALA A 18 4.39 10.17 -5.54
CA ALA A 18 3.05 10.35 -6.07
C ALA A 18 2.43 8.96 -6.24
N GLN A 19 1.24 8.75 -5.66
CA GLN A 19 0.55 7.47 -5.75
C GLN A 19 0.30 7.15 -7.21
N ASN A 20 0.73 5.95 -7.63
CA ASN A 20 0.54 5.52 -9.01
C ASN A 20 -0.83 4.86 -9.14
N ILE A 21 -1.82 5.64 -9.58
CA ILE A 21 -3.20 5.18 -9.73
C ILE A 21 -3.48 4.89 -11.20
N ILE A 22 -3.85 3.65 -11.52
CA ILE A 22 -4.17 3.21 -12.88
C ILE A 22 -5.51 2.49 -12.84
N ASN A 23 -6.50 2.97 -13.59
CA ASN A 23 -7.85 2.39 -13.65
C ASN A 23 -8.51 2.21 -12.26
N GLY A 24 -8.20 3.10 -11.31
CA GLY A 24 -8.71 3.03 -9.94
C GLY A 24 -7.90 2.14 -8.99
N GLN A 25 -6.90 1.42 -9.48
CA GLN A 25 -5.98 0.64 -8.65
C GLN A 25 -4.78 1.47 -8.25
N ILE A 26 -4.32 1.31 -7.01
CA ILE A 26 -3.16 2.02 -6.48
C ILE A 26 -1.99 1.05 -6.43
N PHE A 27 -1.01 1.29 -7.30
CA PHE A 27 0.24 0.54 -7.32
C PHE A 27 1.09 1.01 -6.15
N THR A 28 1.22 0.13 -5.16
CA THR A 28 2.12 0.36 -4.03
C THR A 28 3.58 0.24 -4.48
N PRO A 29 4.55 0.74 -3.70
CA PRO A 29 5.95 0.44 -3.91
C PRO A 29 6.27 -1.06 -3.91
N GLY A 30 5.48 -1.89 -3.21
CA GLY A 30 5.61 -3.35 -3.18
C GLY A 30 4.92 -4.05 -4.36
N ILE A 31 4.59 -5.32 -4.19
CA ILE A 31 3.96 -6.15 -5.25
C ILE A 31 2.46 -6.35 -5.07
N ALA A 32 1.89 -6.01 -3.92
CA ALA A 32 0.45 -5.89 -3.74
C ALA A 32 -0.07 -4.57 -4.33
N ILE A 33 -1.32 -4.58 -4.78
CA ILE A 33 -2.03 -3.43 -5.34
C ILE A 33 -3.24 -3.14 -4.47
N VAL A 34 -3.51 -1.88 -4.17
CA VAL A 34 -4.72 -1.50 -3.41
C VAL A 34 -5.84 -1.21 -4.39
N ASP A 35 -6.93 -1.98 -4.31
CA ASP A 35 -8.14 -1.75 -5.09
C ASP A 35 -9.08 -0.77 -4.39
N ALA A 36 -9.08 -0.77 -3.05
CA ALA A 36 -9.86 0.16 -2.22
C ALA A 36 -9.27 0.28 -0.80
N PRO A 37 -9.46 1.42 -0.12
CA PRO A 37 -10.17 2.62 -0.57
C PRO A 37 -9.32 3.50 -1.49
N GLN A 38 -9.93 4.54 -2.07
CA GLN A 38 -9.17 5.60 -2.75
C GLN A 38 -8.46 6.52 -1.74
N PRO A 39 -7.39 7.21 -2.13
CA PRO A 39 -6.72 8.17 -1.26
C PRO A 39 -7.65 9.30 -0.82
N ASN A 40 -7.49 9.74 0.43
CA ASN A 40 -8.27 10.78 1.07
C ASN A 40 -9.78 10.47 1.13
N THR A 41 -10.18 9.20 1.04
CA THR A 41 -11.58 8.82 1.20
C THR A 41 -12.04 9.05 2.64
N PRO A 42 -13.19 9.70 2.87
CA PRO A 42 -13.84 9.70 4.18
C PRO A 42 -14.44 8.32 4.45
N LEU A 43 -14.02 7.69 5.54
CA LEU A 43 -14.38 6.33 5.94
C LEU A 43 -15.09 6.32 7.29
N GLY A 44 -15.89 5.28 7.47
CA GLY A 44 -16.73 5.01 8.63
C GLY A 44 -17.43 3.66 8.45
N GLY A 45 -18.64 3.53 8.98
CA GLY A 45 -19.41 2.28 8.96
C GLY A 45 -19.00 1.31 10.06
N ASP A 46 -19.41 0.05 9.92
CA ASP A 46 -19.14 -0.97 10.92
C ASP A 46 -17.66 -1.38 10.95
N THR A 47 -17.07 -1.51 9.76
CA THR A 47 -15.67 -1.91 9.54
C THR A 47 -14.95 -0.96 8.60
N LEU A 48 -13.63 -0.88 8.78
CA LEU A 48 -12.72 -0.42 7.74
C LEU A 48 -12.55 -1.55 6.73
N GLN A 49 -12.82 -1.24 5.46
CA GLN A 49 -12.67 -2.17 4.34
C GLN A 49 -11.45 -1.78 3.50
N VAL A 50 -10.53 -2.72 3.32
CA VAL A 50 -9.37 -2.57 2.42
C VAL A 50 -9.35 -3.77 1.48
N ALA A 51 -9.25 -3.51 0.19
CA ALA A 51 -9.14 -4.54 -0.84
C ALA A 51 -7.73 -4.53 -1.43
N LEU A 52 -7.04 -5.67 -1.39
CA LEU A 52 -5.67 -5.84 -1.85
C LEU A 52 -5.58 -6.94 -2.90
N ASP A 53 -5.20 -6.60 -4.14
CA ASP A 53 -4.76 -7.60 -5.12
C ASP A 53 -3.34 -8.06 -4.77
N VAL A 54 -3.23 -9.32 -4.37
CA VAL A 54 -1.99 -10.00 -3.98
C VAL A 54 -1.41 -10.88 -5.11
N SER A 55 -2.00 -10.82 -6.30
CA SER A 55 -1.52 -11.46 -7.52
C SER A 55 -0.71 -10.52 -8.41
N SER A 56 -0.52 -9.27 -7.98
CA SER A 56 0.24 -8.27 -8.72
C SER A 56 -0.27 -8.04 -10.14
N ASP A 57 -1.59 -7.87 -10.30
CA ASP A 57 -2.28 -7.81 -11.59
C ASP A 57 -2.14 -9.13 -12.37
N GLY A 58 -2.36 -10.25 -11.67
CA GLY A 58 -2.36 -11.61 -12.24
C GLY A 58 -0.99 -12.21 -12.56
N GLN A 59 0.12 -11.50 -12.33
CA GLN A 59 1.47 -11.96 -12.65
C GLN A 59 2.07 -12.91 -11.60
N LEU A 60 1.68 -12.76 -10.33
CA LEU A 60 2.16 -13.55 -9.21
C LEU A 60 1.18 -14.68 -8.89
N GLN A 61 1.69 -15.92 -8.83
CA GLN A 61 0.90 -17.06 -8.39
C GLN A 61 0.44 -16.91 -6.93
N LEU A 62 -0.70 -17.50 -6.56
CA LEU A 62 -1.12 -17.54 -5.16
C LEU A 62 -0.37 -18.63 -4.38
N PRO A 63 -0.26 -18.49 -3.04
CA PRO A 63 0.27 -19.57 -2.21
C PRO A 63 -0.58 -20.85 -2.35
N PRO A 64 0.02 -22.05 -2.16
CA PRO A 64 1.38 -22.27 -1.66
C PRO A 64 2.47 -21.98 -2.70
N TYR A 65 3.51 -21.28 -2.26
CA TYR A 65 4.70 -21.03 -3.07
C TYR A 65 5.65 -22.24 -3.04
N PRO A 66 6.48 -22.46 -4.09
CA PRO A 66 7.56 -23.43 -4.02
C PRO A 66 8.56 -23.07 -2.90
N ALA A 67 9.38 -24.02 -2.47
CA ALA A 67 10.29 -23.84 -1.32
C ALA A 67 11.31 -22.69 -1.49
N ASN A 68 11.67 -22.35 -2.73
CA ASN A 68 12.53 -21.20 -3.05
C ASN A 68 11.90 -20.40 -4.20
N PRO A 69 10.86 -19.60 -3.92
CA PRO A 69 10.17 -18.88 -4.97
C PRO A 69 11.06 -17.75 -5.51
N VAL A 70 10.98 -17.50 -6.82
CA VAL A 70 11.65 -16.35 -7.43
C VAL A 70 10.95 -15.06 -6.99
N SER A 71 9.62 -15.07 -6.95
CA SER A 71 8.80 -14.01 -6.39
C SER A 71 7.69 -14.60 -5.53
N ALA A 72 7.42 -13.99 -4.37
CA ALA A 72 6.38 -14.42 -3.43
C ALA A 72 6.08 -13.29 -2.43
N ILE A 73 4.84 -13.22 -1.94
CA ILE A 73 4.51 -12.42 -0.76
C ILE A 73 4.71 -13.28 0.48
N ASN A 74 5.64 -12.89 1.36
CA ASN A 74 5.89 -13.59 2.61
C ASN A 74 4.86 -13.20 3.67
N ASN A 75 4.61 -11.89 3.83
CA ASN A 75 3.62 -11.35 4.75
C ASN A 75 3.20 -9.93 4.35
N ILE A 76 1.97 -9.57 4.69
CA ILE A 76 1.45 -8.20 4.66
C ILE A 76 0.92 -7.89 6.05
N THR A 77 1.45 -6.84 6.67
CA THR A 77 0.90 -6.27 7.90
C THR A 77 0.31 -4.90 7.62
N ILE A 78 -0.73 -4.55 8.36
CA ILE A 78 -1.50 -3.33 8.13
C ILE A 78 -1.72 -2.64 9.47
N TYR A 79 -1.47 -1.33 9.49
CA TYR A 79 -1.69 -0.48 10.65
C TYR A 79 -2.53 0.73 10.25
N LEU A 80 -3.26 1.29 11.21
CA LEU A 80 -3.94 2.56 11.09
C LEU A 80 -3.20 3.59 11.96
N SER A 81 -2.42 4.46 11.33
CA SER A 81 -1.54 5.39 12.04
C SER A 81 -1.89 6.86 11.78
N SER A 82 -1.69 7.70 12.79
CA SER A 82 -1.82 9.15 12.66
C SER A 82 -0.87 9.85 13.62
N TYR A 83 0.05 10.63 13.06
CA TYR A 83 0.93 11.51 13.84
C TYR A 83 0.17 12.69 14.45
N THR A 84 -0.98 13.06 13.89
CA THR A 84 -1.82 14.14 14.43
C THR A 84 -2.52 13.73 15.72
N THR A 85 -3.06 12.51 15.79
CA THR A 85 -3.74 12.00 16.98
C THR A 85 -2.81 11.22 17.92
N GLY A 86 -1.60 10.91 17.46
CA GLY A 86 -0.63 10.08 18.17
C GLY A 86 -1.03 8.59 18.25
N LYS A 87 -1.93 8.13 17.37
CA LYS A 87 -2.46 6.76 17.39
C LYS A 87 -1.80 5.85 16.37
N ASN A 88 -1.62 4.59 16.73
CA ASN A 88 -1.10 3.56 15.84
C ASN A 88 -1.75 2.20 16.12
N PHE A 89 -2.87 1.92 15.47
CA PHE A 89 -3.64 0.71 15.71
C PHE A 89 -3.20 -0.45 14.80
N THR A 90 -3.03 -1.65 15.37
CA THR A 90 -2.80 -2.87 14.59
C THR A 90 -4.08 -3.31 13.88
N ILE A 91 -4.14 -3.20 12.55
CA ILE A 91 -5.21 -3.84 11.77
C ILE A 91 -4.92 -5.33 11.60
N SER A 92 -3.70 -5.66 11.16
CA SER A 92 -3.21 -7.03 11.03
C SER A 92 -1.71 -7.10 11.28
N ASN A 93 -1.28 -8.02 12.13
CA ASN A 93 0.14 -8.29 12.42
C ASN A 93 0.61 -9.67 11.91
N GLY A 94 -0.26 -10.41 11.24
CA GLY A 94 0.05 -11.75 10.70
C GLY A 94 0.02 -12.91 11.70
N THR A 95 -0.17 -12.65 13.01
CA THR A 95 -0.08 -13.68 14.05
C THR A 95 -1.34 -13.79 14.92
N ALA A 96 -2.26 -12.82 14.84
CA ALA A 96 -3.50 -12.85 15.59
C ALA A 96 -4.39 -14.04 15.21
N GLY A 97 -4.90 -14.75 16.21
CA GLY A 97 -5.86 -15.84 16.05
C GLY A 97 -7.32 -15.36 16.05
N ALA A 98 -8.26 -16.28 15.81
CA ALA A 98 -9.69 -16.00 15.82
C ALA A 98 -10.14 -15.35 17.15
N GLY A 99 -10.94 -14.28 17.07
CA GLY A 99 -11.46 -13.56 18.23
C GLY A 99 -10.53 -12.48 18.81
N ASN A 100 -9.33 -12.27 18.24
CA ASN A 100 -8.52 -11.10 18.57
C ASN A 100 -9.07 -9.83 17.94
N ALA A 101 -8.74 -8.69 18.55
CA ALA A 101 -9.09 -7.37 18.04
C ALA A 101 -8.42 -7.04 16.68
N SER A 102 -7.22 -7.59 16.45
CA SER A 102 -6.51 -7.51 15.17
C SER A 102 -6.74 -8.77 14.34
N LEU A 103 -6.60 -8.62 13.02
CA LEU A 103 -6.75 -9.71 12.06
C LEU A 103 -5.46 -10.53 11.95
N GLY A 104 -5.61 -11.83 11.70
CA GLY A 104 -4.50 -12.74 11.40
C GLY A 104 -3.85 -12.46 10.04
N ALA A 105 -3.04 -13.40 9.55
CA ALA A 105 -2.31 -13.28 8.28
C ALA A 105 -3.24 -13.00 7.08
N ILE A 106 -3.03 -11.84 6.44
CA ILE A 106 -3.79 -11.40 5.27
C ILE A 106 -3.76 -12.44 4.15
N MET A 107 -2.61 -13.06 3.90
CA MET A 107 -2.44 -14.07 2.85
C MET A 107 -3.22 -15.37 3.10
N GLN A 108 -3.65 -15.62 4.34
CA GLN A 108 -4.49 -16.78 4.70
C GLN A 108 -5.99 -16.47 4.59
N GLN A 109 -6.36 -15.19 4.48
CA GLN A 109 -7.73 -14.79 4.22
C GLN A 109 -8.11 -15.16 2.78
N GLU A 110 -9.36 -15.59 2.60
CA GLU A 110 -9.94 -15.95 1.29
C GLU A 110 -8.99 -16.83 0.44
N PRO A 111 -8.66 -18.06 0.89
CA PRO A 111 -7.73 -18.95 0.17
C PRO A 111 -8.15 -19.13 -1.29
N GLY A 112 -7.21 -18.98 -2.22
CA GLY A 112 -7.46 -19.08 -3.67
C GLY A 112 -7.96 -17.79 -4.34
N SER A 113 -8.30 -16.74 -3.58
CA SER A 113 -8.61 -15.42 -4.15
C SER A 113 -7.35 -14.60 -4.42
N THR A 114 -7.32 -13.91 -5.57
CA THR A 114 -6.28 -12.92 -5.91
C THR A 114 -6.48 -11.60 -5.17
N VAL A 115 -7.70 -11.30 -4.74
CA VAL A 115 -8.03 -10.13 -3.94
C VAL A 115 -8.29 -10.55 -2.50
N LYS A 116 -7.75 -9.78 -1.54
CA LYS A 116 -7.97 -9.96 -0.10
C LYS A 116 -8.81 -8.80 0.43
N HIS A 117 -9.98 -9.13 0.97
CA HIS A 117 -10.89 -8.17 1.60
C HIS A 117 -10.64 -8.13 3.11
N VAL A 118 -9.85 -7.15 3.53
CA VAL A 118 -9.59 -6.85 4.93
C VAL A 118 -10.81 -6.12 5.49
N ASN A 119 -11.53 -6.77 6.40
CA ASN A 119 -12.67 -6.19 7.11
C ASN A 119 -12.33 -6.06 8.58
N TRP A 120 -11.90 -4.86 9.00
CA TRP A 120 -11.44 -4.62 10.36
C TRP A 120 -12.44 -3.76 11.15
N VAL A 121 -12.83 -4.21 12.35
CA VAL A 121 -13.79 -3.48 13.19
C VAL A 121 -13.13 -2.25 13.78
N TRP A 122 -13.72 -1.07 13.56
CA TRP A 122 -13.23 0.17 14.16
C TRP A 122 -13.26 0.07 15.70
N PRO A 123 -12.19 0.49 16.40
CA PRO A 123 -12.16 0.52 17.85
C PRO A 123 -13.06 1.61 18.42
N ASP A 124 -13.41 1.45 19.69
CA ASP A 124 -14.39 2.28 20.39
C ASP A 124 -14.08 3.78 20.41
N CYS A 125 -12.80 4.18 20.50
CA CYS A 125 -12.43 5.59 20.52
C CYS A 125 -12.59 6.30 19.16
N LEU A 126 -12.81 5.54 18.08
CA LEU A 126 -13.11 6.11 16.76
C LEU A 126 -14.62 6.25 16.49
N VAL A 127 -15.49 5.75 17.38
CA VAL A 127 -16.95 5.91 17.30
C VAL A 127 -17.34 7.39 17.26
N GLY A 128 -18.32 7.74 16.42
CA GLY A 128 -18.81 9.11 16.25
C GLY A 128 -19.24 9.39 14.82
N ASP A 129 -19.64 10.63 14.55
CA ASP A 129 -20.02 11.10 13.22
C ASP A 129 -19.47 12.52 12.99
N GLY A 130 -18.93 12.75 11.80
CA GLY A 130 -18.30 14.00 11.41
C GLY A 130 -16.84 14.16 11.81
N ASP A 131 -16.39 15.41 11.67
CA ASP A 131 -15.03 15.88 11.91
C ASP A 131 -14.59 15.78 13.38
N PRO A 132 -13.27 15.74 13.67
CA PRO A 132 -12.77 15.68 15.02
C PRO A 132 -13.24 16.85 15.89
N THR A 133 -13.89 16.53 17.01
CA THR A 133 -14.42 17.51 17.96
C THR A 133 -13.39 17.86 19.04
N GLY A 134 -12.36 18.62 18.66
CA GLY A 134 -11.32 19.13 19.57
C GLY A 134 -10.04 18.29 19.62
N SER A 135 -9.06 18.76 20.40
CA SER A 135 -7.68 18.24 20.41
C SER A 135 -7.52 16.81 20.92
N ASN A 136 -8.49 16.30 21.67
CA ASN A 136 -8.47 14.95 22.23
C ASN A 136 -9.28 13.95 21.39
N SER A 137 -9.78 14.37 20.22
CA SER A 137 -10.49 13.47 19.33
C SER A 137 -9.52 12.46 18.73
N SER A 138 -9.85 11.18 18.81
CA SER A 138 -9.13 10.15 18.07
C SER A 138 -9.51 10.12 16.60
N ARG A 139 -10.51 10.90 16.14
CA ARG A 139 -10.94 10.94 14.74
C ARG A 139 -10.08 11.90 13.92
N GLY A 140 -10.18 11.85 12.59
CA GLY A 140 -9.45 12.76 11.69
C GLY A 140 -8.62 12.05 10.63
N VAL A 141 -7.45 12.61 10.31
CA VAL A 141 -6.58 12.11 9.23
C VAL A 141 -5.75 10.94 9.72
N TYR A 142 -5.76 9.86 8.95
CA TYR A 142 -4.99 8.65 9.21
C TYR A 142 -4.37 8.12 7.92
N ASN A 143 -3.31 7.33 8.06
CA ASN A 143 -2.79 6.50 7.00
C ASN A 143 -3.12 5.03 7.29
N ILE A 144 -3.61 4.32 6.27
CA ILE A 144 -3.57 2.86 6.25
C ILE A 144 -2.14 2.49 5.81
N SER A 145 -1.31 2.14 6.78
CA SER A 145 0.10 1.78 6.58
C SER A 145 0.21 0.32 6.21
N ILE A 146 0.41 0.04 4.92
CA ILE A 146 0.51 -1.30 4.33
C ILE A 146 1.98 -1.66 4.21
N ARG A 147 2.42 -2.64 5.00
CA ARG A 147 3.81 -3.08 5.06
C ARG A 147 3.94 -4.47 4.46
N GLN A 148 4.77 -4.58 3.44
CA GLN A 148 4.91 -5.80 2.65
C GLN A 148 6.31 -6.36 2.84
N ASN A 149 6.39 -7.61 3.28
CA ASN A 149 7.61 -8.43 3.20
C ASN A 149 7.41 -9.42 2.04
N PHE A 150 8.24 -9.31 1.02
CA PHE A 150 8.11 -10.10 -0.18
C PHE A 150 9.48 -10.39 -0.81
N ARG A 151 9.49 -11.40 -1.66
CA ARG A 151 10.59 -11.67 -2.57
C ARG A 151 10.17 -11.27 -3.97
N LEU A 152 11.04 -10.59 -4.69
CA LEU A 152 10.83 -10.18 -6.08
C LEU A 152 12.07 -10.50 -6.89
N ASN A 153 11.92 -11.32 -7.92
CA ASN A 153 12.98 -11.69 -8.87
C ASN A 153 14.28 -12.12 -8.15
N GLY A 154 14.15 -12.90 -7.07
CA GLY A 154 15.26 -13.43 -6.27
C GLY A 154 15.79 -12.50 -5.17
N THR A 155 15.22 -11.31 -5.00
CA THR A 155 15.64 -10.35 -3.97
C THR A 155 14.55 -10.17 -2.93
N ASP A 156 14.91 -10.27 -1.65
CA ASP A 156 13.98 -9.99 -0.55
C ASP A 156 13.85 -8.47 -0.37
N GLN A 157 12.62 -8.02 -0.17
CA GLN A 157 12.22 -6.63 -0.11
C GLN A 157 11.24 -6.41 1.03
N TYR A 158 11.32 -5.23 1.62
CA TYR A 158 10.40 -4.73 2.61
C TYR A 158 9.99 -3.31 2.23
N THR A 159 8.71 -3.09 1.97
CA THR A 159 8.19 -1.76 1.60
C THR A 159 7.08 -1.33 2.53
N ILE A 160 6.99 -0.04 2.78
CA ILE A 160 5.89 0.60 3.50
C ILE A 160 5.16 1.51 2.52
N PHE A 161 3.83 1.42 2.50
CA PHE A 161 2.97 2.30 1.74
C PHE A 161 1.91 2.89 2.66
N ASP A 162 1.88 4.21 2.77
CA ASP A 162 0.90 4.92 3.57
C ASP A 162 -0.20 5.48 2.66
N LEU A 163 -1.41 4.95 2.82
CA LEU A 163 -2.61 5.40 2.10
C LEU A 163 -3.41 6.38 2.98
N PRO A 164 -3.45 7.68 2.66
CA PRO A 164 -4.18 8.65 3.47
C PRO A 164 -5.69 8.43 3.35
N ILE A 165 -6.39 8.58 4.48
CA ILE A 165 -7.84 8.49 4.62
C ILE A 165 -8.32 9.50 5.68
N HIS A 166 -9.64 9.72 5.74
CA HIS A 166 -10.27 10.52 6.79
C HIS A 166 -11.25 9.67 7.58
N VAL A 167 -11.07 9.55 8.89
CA VAL A 167 -12.02 8.88 9.78
C VAL A 167 -13.06 9.91 10.22
N THR A 168 -14.00 10.22 9.33
CA THR A 168 -15.00 11.28 9.52
C THR A 168 -16.44 10.84 9.27
N ASN A 169 -16.69 9.75 8.53
CA ASN A 169 -18.06 9.26 8.38
C ASN A 169 -18.55 8.59 9.68
N ASN A 170 -19.87 8.44 9.81
CA ASN A 170 -20.49 7.80 10.96
C ASN A 170 -19.91 6.40 11.22
N ILE A 171 -19.38 6.19 12.43
CA ILE A 171 -19.00 4.89 12.99
C ILE A 171 -19.97 4.65 14.16
N PRO A 172 -20.93 3.72 14.04
CA PRO A 172 -21.97 3.54 15.04
C PRO A 172 -21.39 2.96 16.32
N LYS A 173 -21.96 3.31 17.48
CA LYS A 173 -21.54 2.74 18.78
C LYS A 173 -21.92 1.26 18.95
N GLU A 174 -22.78 0.75 18.08
CA GLU A 174 -23.32 -0.59 18.16
C GLU A 174 -22.27 -1.67 17.87
N GLY A 175 -22.54 -2.89 18.34
CA GLY A 175 -21.65 -4.06 18.19
C GLY A 175 -20.56 -4.18 19.26
N ILE A 176 -19.79 -5.27 19.19
CA ILE A 176 -18.61 -5.47 20.03
C ILE A 176 -17.42 -4.82 19.31
N ARG A 177 -17.03 -3.63 19.74
CA ARG A 177 -15.85 -2.93 19.26
C ARG A 177 -14.68 -3.14 20.24
N PRO A 178 -13.46 -3.42 19.75
CA PRO A 178 -12.31 -3.50 20.62
C PRO A 178 -11.99 -2.14 21.23
N SER A 179 -11.38 -2.13 22.42
CA SER A 179 -10.85 -0.88 22.97
C SER A 179 -9.65 -0.41 22.15
N CYS A 180 -9.48 0.90 22.04
CA CYS A 180 -8.29 1.45 21.39
C CYS A 180 -6.98 0.95 22.03
N ASP A 181 -6.92 0.85 23.36
CA ASP A 181 -5.74 0.37 24.10
C ASP A 181 -5.36 -1.08 23.75
N ALA A 182 -6.33 -1.92 23.35
CA ALA A 182 -6.07 -3.30 22.94
C ALA A 182 -5.38 -3.41 21.57
N LEU A 183 -5.43 -2.32 20.78
CA LEU A 183 -4.93 -2.25 19.41
C LEU A 183 -3.76 -1.30 19.25
N ASP A 184 -3.59 -0.36 20.19
CA ASP A 184 -2.60 0.69 20.12
C ASP A 184 -1.18 0.12 20.25
N ASN A 185 -0.28 0.67 19.46
CA ASN A 185 1.15 0.38 19.52
C ASN A 185 1.91 1.69 19.68
N PRO A 186 3.17 1.63 20.11
CA PRO A 186 4.05 2.77 19.99
C PRO A 186 4.07 3.32 18.56
N LEU A 187 3.86 4.63 18.42
CA LEU A 187 4.05 5.31 17.15
C LEU A 187 5.57 5.42 16.90
N ILE A 188 6.00 4.91 15.76
CA ILE A 188 7.40 5.00 15.33
C ILE A 188 7.56 6.37 14.67
N ASP A 189 8.68 7.02 14.93
CA ASP A 189 9.11 8.25 14.26
C ASP A 189 9.14 8.08 12.73
N GLU A 190 8.75 9.10 11.97
CA GLU A 190 8.55 8.99 10.52
C GLU A 190 9.87 8.72 9.80
N GLU A 191 10.94 9.41 10.19
CA GLU A 191 12.27 9.22 9.64
C GLU A 191 12.80 7.80 9.91
N ALA A 192 12.59 7.31 11.14
CA ALA A 192 12.94 5.94 11.50
C ALA A 192 12.12 4.90 10.71
N LEU A 193 10.83 5.17 10.46
CA LEU A 193 9.97 4.30 9.69
C LEU A 193 10.41 4.22 8.22
N VAL A 194 10.69 5.37 7.60
CA VAL A 194 11.21 5.45 6.22
C VAL A 194 12.56 4.74 6.11
N ALA A 195 13.47 4.93 7.07
CA ALA A 195 14.77 4.27 7.10
C ALA A 195 14.68 2.74 7.24
N SER A 196 13.56 2.22 7.76
CA SER A 196 13.33 0.78 7.90
C SER A 196 12.89 0.09 6.61
N ALA A 197 12.45 0.85 5.59
CA ALA A 197 11.96 0.32 4.33
C ALA A 197 13.03 0.36 3.23
N ASN A 198 12.96 -0.59 2.30
CA ASN A 198 13.75 -0.54 1.08
C ASN A 198 13.28 0.63 0.21
N ASN A 199 14.23 1.37 -0.36
CA ASN A 199 13.94 2.37 -1.38
C ASN A 199 13.73 1.66 -2.73
N PHE A 200 12.52 1.14 -2.92
CA PHE A 200 12.08 0.43 -4.11
C PHE A 200 10.76 1.04 -4.58
N THR A 201 10.62 1.31 -5.88
CA THR A 201 9.36 1.79 -6.47
C THR A 201 8.96 0.86 -7.59
N ARG A 202 7.91 0.06 -7.35
CA ARG A 202 7.27 -0.68 -8.44
C ARG A 202 6.52 0.30 -9.35
N ILE A 203 6.80 0.21 -10.64
CA ILE A 203 6.02 0.88 -11.69
C ILE A 203 5.10 -0.16 -12.33
N ALA A 204 3.89 0.22 -12.71
CA ALA A 204 3.01 -0.67 -13.47
C ALA A 204 3.73 -1.22 -14.72
N GLY A 205 3.54 -2.53 -14.97
CA GLY A 205 4.29 -3.24 -15.99
C GLY A 205 5.67 -3.76 -15.57
N THR A 206 6.12 -3.52 -14.32
CA THR A 206 7.30 -4.20 -13.77
C THR A 206 7.10 -5.71 -13.85
N ALA A 207 7.98 -6.40 -14.58
CA ALA A 207 7.90 -7.83 -14.80
C ALA A 207 8.16 -8.62 -13.50
N ILE A 208 7.24 -9.52 -13.18
CA ILE A 208 7.37 -10.44 -12.04
C ILE A 208 7.68 -11.83 -12.57
N GLN A 209 8.85 -12.35 -12.20
CA GLN A 209 9.25 -13.70 -12.54
C GLN A 209 8.61 -14.68 -11.55
N THR A 210 7.82 -15.60 -12.07
CA THR A 210 7.36 -16.79 -11.36
C THR A 210 8.17 -17.96 -11.87
N GLY A 211 8.64 -18.85 -10.99
CA GLY A 211 9.47 -20.01 -11.38
C GLY A 211 8.71 -21.09 -12.16
N GLY A 212 7.51 -20.80 -12.68
CA GLY A 212 6.62 -21.72 -13.37
C GLY A 212 6.74 -21.64 -14.90
N THR A 213 6.29 -22.69 -15.58
CA THR A 213 6.39 -22.92 -17.04
C THR A 213 5.50 -22.02 -17.91
N GLY A 214 5.18 -20.80 -17.48
CA GLY A 214 4.39 -19.84 -18.28
C GLY A 214 2.88 -20.14 -18.36
N GLU A 215 2.38 -21.06 -17.55
CA GLU A 215 0.93 -21.21 -17.35
C GLU A 215 0.47 -20.12 -16.38
N GLY A 216 -0.11 -19.05 -16.91
CA GLY A 216 -0.79 -18.04 -16.11
C GLY A 216 -1.88 -18.67 -15.24
N LEU A 217 -2.39 -17.91 -14.26
CA LEU A 217 -3.39 -18.35 -13.27
C LEU A 217 -4.74 -18.85 -13.85
N GLY A 218 -4.88 -18.95 -15.16
CA GLY A 218 -6.04 -19.50 -15.85
C GLY A 218 -5.67 -20.59 -16.84
N LYS A 219 -6.53 -21.61 -16.99
CA LYS A 219 -6.47 -22.54 -18.13
C LYS A 219 -6.50 -21.73 -19.43
N PRO A 220 -5.79 -22.14 -20.50
CA PRO A 220 -5.90 -21.50 -21.80
C PRO A 220 -7.38 -21.41 -22.20
N LYS A 221 -7.92 -20.20 -22.35
CA LYS A 221 -9.26 -19.99 -22.86
C LYS A 221 -9.16 -19.92 -24.39
N PRO A 222 -9.61 -20.94 -25.15
CA PRO A 222 -9.42 -20.99 -26.60
C PRO A 222 -10.10 -19.82 -27.33
N ASP A 223 -11.12 -19.24 -26.69
CA ASP A 223 -11.93 -18.14 -27.24
C ASP A 223 -11.41 -16.74 -26.88
N ALA A 224 -10.32 -16.64 -26.11
CA ALA A 224 -9.77 -15.34 -25.72
C ALA A 224 -9.17 -14.64 -26.95
N GLN A 225 -9.73 -13.48 -27.31
CA GLN A 225 -9.15 -12.59 -28.30
C GLN A 225 -8.00 -11.78 -27.68
N PRO A 226 -7.11 -11.16 -28.48
CA PRO A 226 -6.08 -10.25 -27.97
C PRO A 226 -6.62 -9.08 -27.11
N LYS A 227 -7.90 -8.73 -27.26
CA LYS A 227 -8.62 -7.73 -26.44
C LYS A 227 -9.18 -8.28 -25.12
N ASP A 228 -9.24 -9.61 -24.97
CA ASP A 228 -9.85 -10.31 -23.83
C ASP A 228 -8.81 -10.76 -22.81
N GLY A 229 -7.52 -10.53 -23.07
CA GLY A 229 -6.43 -10.72 -22.12
C GLY A 229 -5.81 -9.38 -21.72
N LEU A 230 -5.49 -9.23 -20.44
CA LEU A 230 -4.48 -8.26 -19.97
C LEU A 230 -3.09 -8.83 -20.32
N GLY A 231 -2.85 -9.01 -21.62
CA GLY A 231 -1.68 -9.67 -22.15
C GLY A 231 -0.52 -8.71 -22.34
N GLY A 232 0.43 -8.75 -21.41
CA GLY A 232 1.84 -8.87 -21.74
C GLY A 232 2.62 -7.61 -22.11
N ALA A 233 3.82 -7.53 -21.52
CA ALA A 233 4.97 -6.79 -22.02
C ALA A 233 4.68 -5.34 -22.45
N GLY A 234 4.62 -4.44 -21.47
CA GLY A 234 4.79 -3.02 -21.75
C GLY A 234 6.17 -2.80 -22.37
N ALA A 235 6.21 -2.68 -23.69
CA ALA A 235 7.28 -1.98 -24.38
C ALA A 235 7.41 -0.60 -23.72
N VAL A 236 8.60 -0.32 -23.21
CA VAL A 236 8.94 0.95 -22.56
C VAL A 236 8.72 2.07 -23.58
N ASP A 237 7.65 2.85 -23.42
CA ASP A 237 7.44 4.05 -24.22
C ASP A 237 8.43 5.12 -23.75
N TRP A 238 9.45 5.36 -24.56
CA TRP A 238 10.53 6.35 -24.37
C TRP A 238 10.06 7.80 -24.14
N ARG A 239 8.76 8.07 -24.27
CA ARG A 239 8.16 9.41 -24.14
C ARG A 239 8.07 9.93 -22.70
N THR A 240 8.16 9.07 -21.68
CA THR A 240 8.12 9.51 -20.27
C THR A 240 9.42 10.19 -19.82
N GLY A 241 10.55 9.92 -20.49
CA GLY A 241 11.84 10.57 -20.18
C GLY A 241 11.93 12.04 -20.63
N ILE A 242 10.99 12.49 -21.48
CA ILE A 242 11.05 13.83 -22.05
C ILE A 242 10.56 14.89 -21.04
N TYR A 243 9.62 14.58 -20.15
CA TYR A 243 9.08 15.57 -19.19
C TYR A 243 10.08 16.00 -18.10
N CYS A 244 10.96 15.09 -17.65
CA CYS A 244 12.00 15.43 -16.68
C CYS A 244 13.12 16.29 -17.30
N ALA A 245 13.41 16.10 -18.58
CA ALA A 245 14.39 16.91 -19.30
C ALA A 245 13.92 18.36 -19.51
N TRP A 246 12.62 18.57 -19.81
CA TRP A 246 12.07 19.92 -19.99
C TRP A 246 12.01 20.73 -18.70
N LEU A 247 11.72 20.10 -17.56
CA LEU A 247 11.74 20.80 -16.26
C LEU A 247 13.15 21.24 -15.85
N ALA A 248 14.17 20.43 -16.13
CA ALA A 248 15.57 20.79 -15.88
C ALA A 248 16.02 21.99 -16.75
N VAL A 249 15.61 22.03 -18.03
CA VAL A 249 15.92 23.14 -18.94
C VAL A 249 15.19 24.42 -18.55
N PHE A 250 13.94 24.33 -18.10
CA PHE A 250 13.16 25.51 -17.70
C PHE A 250 13.72 26.17 -16.43
N VAL A 251 14.17 25.37 -15.46
CA VAL A 251 14.83 25.87 -14.23
C VAL A 251 16.21 26.47 -14.54
N PHE A 252 16.96 25.89 -15.49
CA PHE A 252 18.25 26.43 -15.93
C PHE A 252 18.11 27.77 -16.67
N MET A 253 17.04 27.94 -17.47
CA MET A 253 16.76 29.19 -18.19
C MET A 253 16.29 30.34 -17.28
N LEU A 254 15.62 30.03 -16.17
CA LEU A 254 15.14 31.02 -15.21
C LEU A 254 16.21 31.49 -14.21
N THR A 255 17.39 30.87 -14.21
CA THR A 255 18.47 31.14 -13.25
C THR A 255 19.73 31.72 -13.90
N LEU A 256 19.65 32.10 -15.18
CA LEU A 256 20.66 32.86 -15.94
C LEU A 256 20.31 34.35 -16.01
#